data_AF-A0A4V1SNX7-F1
#
_entry.id   AF-A0A4V1SNX7-F1
#
_cell.length_a   1.000
_cell.length_b   1.000
_cell.length_c   1.000
_cell.angle_alpha   90.00
_cell.angle_beta   90.00
_cell.angle_gamma   90.00
#
_symmetry.space_group_name_H-M   'P 1'
#
loop_
_entity.id
_entity.type
_entity.pdbx_description
1 polymer ?
#
loop_
_entity_poly.entity_id
_entity_poly.type
_entity_poly.pdbx_seq_one_letter_code
_entity_poly.pdbx_strand_id
1 'polypeptide(L)' 'MAMIDINGVGIAYEIIGSGDKPAIITPGGRFTKETPGVRDLAEGLAKSGYKVVIWDRPNSGESDVCFEGESESVLNA' A
#
# COMPACT_ATOMS: atom_id res chain seq x y z
N MET A 1 -3.74 11.24 5.72
CA MET A 1 -2.99 9.97 5.63
C MET A 1 -1.50 10.24 5.49
N ALA A 2 -0.64 9.28 5.84
CA ALA A 2 0.77 9.36 5.53
C ALA A 2 1.01 9.05 4.05
N MET A 3 1.95 9.77 3.44
CA MET A 3 2.34 9.59 2.05
C MET A 3 3.87 9.64 1.97
N ILE A 4 4.45 8.86 1.08
CA ILE A 4 5.90 8.85 0.82
C ILE A 4 6.15 8.87 -0.69
N ASP A 5 7.08 9.70 -1.13
CA ASP A 5 7.55 9.68 -2.52
C ASP A 5 8.49 8.50 -2.74
N ILE A 6 8.17 7.65 -3.70
CA ILE A 6 9.01 6.56 -4.16
C ILE A 6 9.16 6.68 -5.67
N ASN A 7 10.35 7.09 -6.12
CA ASN A 7 10.67 7.30 -7.53
C ASN A 7 9.72 8.30 -8.22
N GLY A 8 9.32 9.39 -7.54
CA GLY A 8 8.39 10.37 -8.09
C GLY A 8 6.92 9.95 -8.09
N VAL A 9 6.59 8.83 -7.44
CA VAL A 9 5.21 8.37 -7.24
C VAL A 9 4.86 8.46 -5.75
N GLY A 10 3.84 9.24 -5.42
CA GLY A 10 3.29 9.34 -4.07
C GLY A 10 2.56 8.06 -3.67
N ILE A 11 3.07 7.39 -2.64
CA ILE A 11 2.49 6.16 -2.10
C ILE A 11 1.78 6.47 -0.78
N ALA A 12 0.46 6.27 -0.75
CA ALA A 12 -0.34 6.39 0.46
C ALA A 12 -0.25 5.11 1.30
N TYR A 13 0.01 5.27 2.60
CA TYR A 13 0.17 4.15 3.52
C TYR A 13 -0.25 4.49 4.95
N GLU A 14 -0.40 3.45 5.75
CA GLU A 14 -0.55 3.55 7.20
C GLU A 14 0.31 2.50 7.89
N ILE A 15 0.85 2.87 9.05
CA ILE A 15 1.60 1.97 9.93
C ILE A 15 0.75 1.69 11.16
N ILE A 16 0.52 0.41 11.44
CA ILE A 16 -0.32 -0.07 12.53
C ILE A 16 0.54 -0.93 13.45
N GLY A 17 0.50 -0.63 14.75
CA GLY A 17 1.30 -1.30 15.78
C GLY A 17 2.70 -0.71 15.97
N SER A 18 3.32 -1.11 17.08
CA SER A 18 4.64 -0.63 17.52
C SER A 18 5.66 -1.75 17.67
N GLY A 19 5.36 -2.94 17.15
CA GLY A 19 6.23 -4.11 17.20
C GLY A 19 7.56 -3.93 16.47
N ASP A 20 8.42 -4.91 16.64
CA ASP A 20 9.76 -4.98 16.06
C ASP A 20 9.80 -5.83 14.77
N LYS A 21 8.78 -6.67 14.53
CA LYS A 21 8.66 -7.48 13.31
C LYS A 21 7.85 -6.74 12.22
N PRO A 22 8.43 -6.42 11.05
CA PRO A 22 7.68 -5.79 9.98
C PRO A 22 6.77 -6.81 9.27
N ALA A 23 5.56 -6.37 8.90
CA ALA A 23 4.69 -7.07 7.96
C ALA A 23 4.06 -6.07 6.99
N ILE A 24 3.88 -6.45 5.73
CA ILE A 24 3.27 -5.60 4.71
C ILE A 24 2.08 -6.34 4.12
N ILE A 25 0.91 -5.69 4.14
CA ILE A 25 -0.30 -6.22 3.54
C ILE A 25 -0.53 -5.47 2.22
N THR A 26 -0.49 -6.22 1.12
CA THR A 26 -0.70 -5.69 -0.22
C THR A 26 -2.07 -6.15 -0.75
N PRO A 27 -3.05 -5.24 -0.90
CA PRO A 27 -4.33 -5.59 -1.50
C PRO A 27 -4.18 -6.05 -2.96
N GLY A 28 -4.85 -7.15 -3.32
CA GLY A 28 -4.92 -7.66 -4.69
C GLY A 28 -5.84 -6.83 -5.60
N GLY A 29 -5.86 -7.12 -6.90
CA GLY A 29 -6.79 -6.48 -7.85
C GLY A 29 -6.59 -4.96 -7.99
N ARG A 30 -7.67 -4.18 -7.90
CA ARG A 30 -7.63 -2.69 -7.78
C ARG A 30 -8.18 -2.24 -6.42
N PHE A 31 -8.12 -3.13 -5.43
CA PHE A 31 -8.52 -2.84 -4.07
C PHE A 31 -7.52 -1.90 -3.39
N THR A 32 -8.02 -1.11 -2.45
CA THR A 32 -7.26 -0.11 -1.68
C THR A 32 -6.97 -0.63 -0.27
N LYS A 33 -6.13 0.08 0.50
CA LYS A 33 -5.88 -0.20 1.91
C LYS A 33 -7.13 -0.10 2.79
N GLU A 34 -8.16 0.60 2.32
CA GLU A 34 -9.47 0.76 2.98
C GLU A 34 -10.44 -0.39 2.66
N THR A 35 -10.03 -1.38 1.86
CA THR A 35 -10.89 -2.52 1.55
C THR A 35 -11.25 -3.27 2.83
N PRO A 36 -12.53 -3.65 3.05
CA PRO A 36 -12.96 -4.35 4.25
C PRO A 36 -12.08 -5.57 4.56
N GLY A 37 -11.68 -5.71 5.82
CA GLY A 37 -10.80 -6.78 6.30
C GLY A 37 -9.30 -6.49 6.24
N VAL A 38 -8.83 -5.50 5.45
CA VAL A 38 -7.40 -5.16 5.39
C VAL A 38 -6.91 -4.59 6.73
N ARG A 39 -7.66 -3.62 7.29
CA ARG A 39 -7.34 -3.05 8.61
C ARG A 39 -7.50 -4.08 9.73
N ASP A 40 -8.55 -4.88 9.70
CA ASP A 40 -8.80 -5.91 10.72
C ASP A 40 -7.64 -6.92 10.79
N LEU A 41 -7.13 -7.35 9.62
CA LEU A 41 -5.94 -8.21 9.54
C LEU A 41 -4.69 -7.50 10.09
N ALA A 42 -4.49 -6.22 9.73
CA ALA A 42 -3.36 -5.45 10.22
C ALA A 42 -3.36 -5.29 11.75
N GLU A 43 -4.52 -4.99 12.34
CA GLU A 43 -4.69 -4.88 13.79
C GLU A 43 -4.48 -6.23 14.49
N GLY A 44 -4.95 -7.33 13.89
CA GLY A 44 -4.72 -8.68 14.40
C GLY A 44 -3.23 -9.05 14.45
N LEU A 45 -2.49 -8.73 13.39
CA LEU A 45 -1.04 -8.91 13.33
C LEU A 45 -0.32 -7.98 14.32
N ALA A 46 -0.73 -6.70 14.41
CA ALA A 46 -0.15 -5.75 15.35
C ALA A 46 -0.29 -6.21 16.82
N LYS A 47 -1.45 -6.77 17.19
CA LYS A 47 -1.67 -7.41 18.51
C LYS A 47 -0.72 -8.58 18.78
N SER A 48 -0.19 -9.20 17.74
CA SER A 48 0.78 -10.31 17.82
C SER A 48 2.24 -9.84 17.82
N GLY A 49 2.51 -8.53 17.97
CA GLY A 49 3.85 -7.96 18.05
C GLY A 49 4.44 -7.54 16.70
N TYR A 50 3.64 -7.41 15.65
CA TYR A 50 4.09 -6.88 14.37
C TYR A 50 3.95 -5.34 14.30
N LYS A 51 4.77 -4.73 13.46
CA LYS A 51 4.58 -3.38 12.92
C LYS A 51 4.17 -3.52 11.47
N VAL A 52 2.90 -3.26 11.21
CA VAL A 52 2.25 -3.62 9.95
C VAL A 52 2.09 -2.38 9.08
N VAL A 53 2.40 -2.51 7.80
CA VAL A 53 2.11 -1.50 6.78
C VAL A 53 0.93 -1.98 5.94
N ILE A 54 -0.11 -1.16 5.85
CA ILE A 54 -1.14 -1.26 4.80
C ILE A 54 -0.92 -0.09 3.84
N TRP A 55 -1.11 -0.32 2.55
CA TRP A 55 -0.77 0.67 1.54
C TRP A 55 -1.64 0.55 0.30
N ASP A 56 -1.74 1.67 -0.40
CA ASP A 56 -2.34 1.76 -1.72
C ASP A 56 -1.23 1.56 -2.76
N ARG A 57 -1.35 0.54 -3.61
CA ARG A 57 -0.44 0.38 -4.76
C ARG A 57 -0.59 1.55 -5.73
N PRO A 58 0.42 1.85 -6.57
CA PRO A 58 0.23 2.79 -7.68
C PRO A 58 -1.04 2.45 -8.45
N ASN A 59 -1.76 3.47 -8.90
CA ASN A 59 -3.05 3.34 -9.60
C ASN A 59 -4.21 2.77 -8.76
N SER A 60 -4.08 2.74 -7.43
CA SER A 60 -5.15 2.38 -6.50
C SER A 60 -5.29 3.43 -5.40
N GLY A 61 -6.51 3.62 -4.89
CA GLY A 61 -6.76 4.38 -3.66
C GLY A 61 -6.25 5.81 -3.72
N GLU A 62 -5.50 6.21 -2.69
CA GLU A 62 -4.93 7.56 -2.57
C GLU A 62 -3.50 7.68 -3.10
N SER A 63 -2.93 6.59 -3.63
CA SER A 63 -1.62 6.64 -4.29
C SER A 63 -1.73 7.24 -5.69
N ASP A 64 -0.64 7.83 -6.14
CA ASP A 64 -0.56 8.47 -7.43
C ASP A 64 -0.82 7.49 -8.58
N VAL A 65 -1.25 8.06 -9.70
CA VAL A 65 -1.36 7.36 -10.97
C VAL A 65 0.01 7.35 -11.65
N CYS A 66 0.46 6.18 -12.08
CA CYS A 66 1.70 5.97 -12.79
C CYS A 66 1.44 5.14 -14.06
N PHE A 67 1.86 5.67 -15.20
CA PHE A 67 1.80 5.03 -16.52
C PHE A 67 3.18 4.56 -17.00
N GLU A 68 4.18 4.61 -16.13
CA GLU A 68 5.53 4.14 -16.40
C GLU A 68 5.70 2.70 -15.89
N GLY A 69 6.42 1.88 -16.64
CA GLY A 69 6.74 0.51 -16.26
C GLY A 69 7.13 -0.33 -17.47
N GLU A 70 7.96 -1.37 -17.26
CA GLU A 70 8.44 -2.23 -18.36
C GLU A 70 7.29 -2.92 -19.12
N SER A 71 6.16 -3.15 -18.46
CA SER A 71 4.97 -3.79 -19.03
C SER A 71 3.92 -2.80 -19.51
N GLU A 72 4.11 -1.49 -19.29
CA GLU A 72 3.16 -0.48 -19.75
C GLU A 72 3.25 -0.33 -21.27
N SER A 73 2.08 -0.21 -21.91
CA SER A 73 2.03 -0.06 -23.36
C SER A 73 2.44 1.35 -23.74
N VAL A 74 3.46 1.49 -24.58
CA VAL A 74 3.81 2.78 -25.20
C VAL A 74 2.79 3.05 -26.30
N LEU A 75 1.61 3.53 -25.91
CA LEU A 75 0.57 3.93 -26.84
C LEU A 75 1.02 5.25 -27.50
N ASN A 76 1.48 5.14 -28.75
CA ASN A 76 1.91 6.21 -29.67
C ASN A 76 3.34 6.76 -29.46
N ALA A 77 4.36 5.90 -29.58
CA ALA A 77 5.71 6.36 -29.94
C ALA A 77 5.82 6.64 -31.44
#